data_AF-G3MSU0-F1
#
_entry.id   AF-G3MSU0-F1
#
_cell.length_a   1.000
_cell.length_b   1.000
_cell.length_c   1.000
_cell.angle_alpha   90.00
_cell.angle_beta   90.00
_cell.angle_gamma   90.00
#
_symmetry.space_group_name_H-M   'P 1'
#
loop_
_entity.id
_entity.type
_entity.pdbx_description
1 polymer ?
#
loop_
_entity_poly.entity_id
_entity_poly.type
_entity_poly.pdbx_seq_one_letter_code
_entity_poly.pdbx_strand_id
1 'polypeptide(L)'
;MLTSVTDLNISVSRMPSQGEESREPRKEDELAARQQAARAYLRKQFLHCMKGLANHGVTFHMHENTTVTATFQRCDVNVENFGVSELSTALGIQPAAILRAGDVISFTMNDLAAATGPSVCS
;
A
#
# COMPACT_ATOMS: atom_id res chain seq x y z
N MET A 1 -24.48 15.38 71.83
CA MET A 1 -25.71 14.65 71.46
C MET A 1 -25.30 13.55 70.50
N LEU A 2 -25.47 12.29 70.94
CA LEU A 2 -25.38 11.10 70.11
C LEU A 2 -26.58 11.04 69.16
N THR A 3 -26.36 10.61 67.92
CA THR A 3 -27.14 9.64 67.10
C THR A 3 -26.40 9.51 65.76
N SER A 4 -25.49 8.55 65.56
CA SER A 4 -25.77 7.19 65.05
C SER A 4 -26.86 7.15 63.98
N VAL A 5 -26.45 6.99 62.73
CA VAL A 5 -27.18 6.26 61.68
C VAL A 5 -26.16 5.51 60.83
N THR A 6 -25.84 4.31 61.33
CA THR A 6 -25.63 3.04 60.60
C THR A 6 -25.06 3.10 59.18
N ASP A 7 -23.88 2.49 59.05
CA ASP A 7 -23.39 1.75 57.89
C ASP A 7 -24.50 1.23 56.97
N LEU A 8 -24.61 1.82 55.77
CA LEU A 8 -25.11 1.05 54.63
C LEU A 8 -23.99 0.11 54.20
N ASN A 9 -23.92 -1.03 54.89
CA ASN A 9 -23.20 -2.22 54.47
C ASN A 9 -23.83 -2.73 53.16
N ILE A 10 -23.46 -2.11 52.05
CA ILE A 10 -23.74 -2.64 50.71
C ILE A 10 -22.82 -3.85 50.58
N SER A 11 -23.39 -5.03 50.84
CA SER A 11 -22.80 -6.30 50.46
C SER A 11 -22.63 -6.32 48.95
N VAL A 12 -21.49 -5.82 48.46
CA VAL A 12 -21.04 -6.07 47.09
C VAL A 12 -20.83 -7.57 47.02
N SER A 13 -21.84 -8.28 46.52
CA SER A 13 -21.72 -9.67 46.15
C SER A 13 -20.54 -9.73 45.17
N ARG A 14 -19.42 -10.30 45.64
CA ARG A 14 -18.26 -10.63 44.82
C ARG A 14 -18.78 -11.55 43.72
N MET A 15 -19.06 -10.98 42.56
CA MET A 15 -19.41 -11.75 41.37
C MET A 15 -18.24 -12.70 41.09
N PRO A 16 -18.48 -14.01 40.90
CA PRO A 16 -17.43 -14.91 40.52
C PRO A 16 -16.90 -14.48 39.15
N SER A 17 -15.59 -14.36 39.05
CA SER A 17 -14.86 -14.23 37.79
C SER A 17 -15.15 -15.45 36.93
N GLN A 18 -16.18 -15.39 36.10
CA GLN A 18 -16.40 -16.38 35.06
C GLN A 18 -15.74 -15.89 33.79
N GLY A 19 -14.56 -16.44 33.55
CA GLY A 19 -13.97 -16.63 32.23
C GLY A 19 -13.36 -15.39 31.60
N GLU A 20 -12.03 -15.38 31.49
CA GLU A 20 -11.45 -15.13 30.18
C GLU A 20 -12.11 -16.14 29.22
N GLU A 21 -13.28 -15.80 28.68
CA GLU A 21 -13.87 -16.56 27.60
C GLU A 21 -12.98 -16.30 26.38
N SER A 22 -12.02 -17.20 26.19
CA SER A 22 -11.28 -17.36 24.95
C SER A 22 -12.30 -17.48 23.83
N ARG A 23 -12.69 -16.34 23.26
CA ARG A 23 -13.54 -16.26 22.09
C ARG A 23 -12.74 -16.94 20.98
N GLU A 24 -13.00 -18.23 20.76
CA GLU A 24 -12.33 -18.94 19.69
C GLU A 24 -12.59 -18.14 18.41
N PRO A 25 -11.53 -17.76 17.67
CA PRO A 25 -11.69 -16.95 16.48
C PRO A 25 -12.64 -17.69 15.55
N ARG A 26 -13.73 -17.05 15.14
CA ARG A 26 -14.64 -17.68 14.19
C ARG A 26 -13.84 -17.98 12.93
N LYS A 27 -14.12 -19.10 12.26
CA LYS A 27 -13.41 -19.49 11.03
C LYS A 27 -13.38 -18.38 9.98
N GLU A 28 -14.43 -17.54 9.96
CA GLU A 28 -14.52 -16.33 9.13
C GLU A 28 -13.48 -15.27 9.49
N ASP A 29 -13.26 -15.02 10.79
CA ASP A 29 -12.29 -14.05 11.30
C ASP A 29 -10.85 -14.52 10.98
N GLU A 30 -10.58 -15.84 11.09
CA GLU A 30 -9.28 -16.42 10.70
C GLU A 30 -9.04 -16.33 9.19
N LEU A 31 -10.06 -16.63 8.37
CA LEU A 31 -9.97 -16.50 6.91
C LEU A 31 -9.73 -15.03 6.50
N ALA A 32 -10.44 -14.08 7.11
CA ALA A 32 -10.25 -12.65 6.87
C ALA A 32 -8.84 -12.20 7.24
N ALA A 33 -8.30 -12.67 8.38
CA ALA A 33 -6.93 -12.38 8.79
C ALA A 33 -5.90 -12.92 7.78
N ARG A 34 -6.09 -14.16 7.29
CA ARG A 34 -5.22 -14.75 6.26
C ARG A 34 -5.28 -13.97 4.94
N GLN A 35 -6.48 -13.57 4.49
CA GLN A 35 -6.64 -12.74 3.30
C GLN A 35 -5.94 -11.38 3.46
N GLN A 36 -6.06 -10.76 4.64
CA GLN A 36 -5.43 -9.47 4.90
C GLN A 36 -3.90 -9.59 4.92
N ALA A 37 -3.35 -10.67 5.50
CA ALA A 37 -1.93 -10.95 5.45
C ALA A 37 -1.42 -11.14 4.01
N ALA A 38 -2.18 -11.88 3.18
CA ALA A 38 -1.85 -12.07 1.77
C ALA A 38 -1.88 -10.74 0.99
N ARG A 39 -2.90 -9.89 1.20
CA ARG A 39 -2.98 -8.55 0.60
C ARG A 39 -1.79 -7.68 1.00
N ALA A 40 -1.44 -7.67 2.29
CA ALA A 40 -0.30 -6.90 2.79
C ALA A 40 1.02 -7.38 2.19
N TYR A 41 1.21 -8.70 2.07
CA TYR A 41 2.38 -9.28 1.45
C TYR A 41 2.51 -8.87 -0.02
N LEU A 42 1.46 -9.07 -0.83
CA LEU A 42 1.45 -8.70 -2.24
C LEU A 42 1.67 -7.19 -2.43
N ARG A 43 1.03 -6.39 -1.59
CA ARG A 43 1.18 -4.93 -1.61
C ARG A 43 2.61 -4.50 -1.30
N LYS A 44 3.27 -5.13 -0.32
CA LYS A 44 4.67 -4.87 0.00
C LYS A 44 5.57 -5.16 -1.20
N GLN A 45 5.39 -6.31 -1.85
CA GLN A 45 6.19 -6.69 -3.02
C GLN A 45 5.96 -5.71 -4.18
N PHE A 46 4.70 -5.36 -4.43
CA PHE A 46 4.34 -4.37 -5.45
C PHE A 46 5.04 -3.03 -5.22
N LEU A 47 4.94 -2.47 -4.00
CA LEU A 47 5.56 -1.19 -3.68
C LEU A 47 7.09 -1.24 -3.76
N HIS A 48 7.69 -2.37 -3.37
CA HIS A 48 9.14 -2.55 -3.48
C HIS A 48 9.59 -2.57 -4.95
N CYS A 49 8.84 -3.26 -5.82
CA CYS A 49 9.06 -3.24 -7.26
C CYS A 49 8.96 -1.82 -7.82
N MET A 50 7.87 -1.09 -7.54
CA MET A 50 7.67 0.28 -8.04
C MET A 50 8.78 1.24 -7.58
N LYS A 51 9.30 1.06 -6.37
CA LYS A 51 10.44 1.84 -5.86
C LYS A 51 11.72 1.55 -6.66
N GLY A 52 11.97 0.29 -7.00
CA GLY A 52 13.13 -0.11 -7.81
C GLY A 52 13.09 0.46 -9.24
N LEU A 53 11.90 0.72 -9.79
CA LEU A 53 11.75 1.30 -11.13
C LEU A 53 12.20 2.77 -11.23
N ALA A 54 12.39 3.45 -10.11
CA ALA A 54 12.78 4.87 -10.10
C ALA A 54 14.09 5.11 -10.85
N ASN A 55 14.10 6.12 -11.71
CA ASN A 55 15.21 6.53 -12.58
C ASN A 55 15.57 5.54 -13.71
N HIS A 56 14.71 4.56 -14.00
CA HIS A 56 14.92 3.66 -15.13
C HIS A 56 14.10 4.06 -16.36
N GLY A 57 14.62 3.76 -17.54
CA GLY A 57 13.93 3.93 -18.81
C GLY A 57 12.79 2.91 -18.94
N VAL A 58 11.58 3.41 -19.19
CA VAL A 58 10.35 2.64 -19.28
C VAL A 58 9.63 2.97 -20.58
N THR A 59 9.06 1.95 -21.22
CA THR A 59 8.19 2.10 -22.38
C THR A 59 6.74 1.95 -21.93
N PHE A 60 5.92 2.97 -22.17
CA PHE A 60 4.49 2.95 -21.88
C PHE A 60 3.70 2.66 -23.15
N HIS A 61 2.79 1.70 -23.05
CA HIS A 61 1.80 1.38 -24.08
C HIS A 61 0.47 1.99 -23.66
N MET A 62 0.00 2.95 -24.44
CA MET A 62 -1.18 3.76 -24.16
C MET A 62 -2.33 3.38 -25.10
N HIS A 63 -3.51 3.95 -24.85
CA HIS A 63 -4.63 3.86 -25.79
C HIS A 63 -4.27 4.41 -27.19
N GLU A 64 -5.09 4.04 -28.18
CA GLU A 64 -4.93 4.46 -29.59
C GLU A 64 -3.60 3.98 -30.23
N ASN A 65 -3.05 2.86 -29.75
CA ASN A 65 -1.79 2.28 -30.24
C ASN A 65 -0.59 3.23 -30.08
N THR A 66 -0.69 4.17 -29.15
CA THR A 66 0.38 5.13 -28.84
C THR A 66 1.41 4.46 -27.94
N THR A 67 2.67 4.53 -28.32
CA THR A 67 3.80 4.06 -27.49
C THR A 67 4.72 5.24 -27.22
N VAL A 68 5.02 5.48 -25.94
CA VAL A 68 5.91 6.55 -25.50
C VAL A 68 7.00 5.98 -24.61
N THR A 69 8.19 6.55 -24.70
CA THR A 69 9.32 6.19 -23.84
C THR A 69 9.59 7.33 -22.88
N ALA A 70 9.90 7.01 -21.63
CA ALA A 70 10.23 8.01 -20.62
C ALA A 70 11.09 7.40 -19.51
N THR A 71 11.68 8.25 -18.68
CA THR A 71 12.30 7.82 -17.42
C THR A 71 11.26 7.83 -16.32
N PHE A 72 11.03 6.69 -15.68
CA PHE A 72 10.10 6.57 -14.56
C PHE A 72 10.68 7.28 -13.33
N GLN A 73 9.90 8.15 -12.69
CA GLN A 73 10.35 8.87 -11.50
C GLN A 73 9.62 8.41 -10.24
N ARG A 74 8.29 8.43 -10.28
CA ARG A 74 7.44 8.12 -9.13
C ARG A 74 6.03 7.77 -9.58
N CYS A 75 5.29 7.08 -8.74
CA CYS A 75 3.84 6.99 -8.86
C CYS A 75 3.20 7.40 -7.55
N ASP A 76 1.91 7.75 -7.58
CA ASP A 76 1.16 7.84 -6.33
C ASP A 76 0.97 6.44 -5.70
N VAL A 77 0.50 6.42 -4.45
CA VAL A 77 0.32 5.17 -3.71
C VAL A 77 -0.71 4.28 -4.39
N ASN A 78 -1.76 4.83 -4.98
CA ASN A 78 -2.83 4.06 -5.62
C ASN A 78 -2.52 3.71 -7.08
N VAL A 79 -1.40 4.19 -7.61
CA VAL A 79 -0.99 4.02 -9.01
C VAL A 79 -2.03 4.63 -9.97
N GLU A 80 -2.59 5.78 -9.62
CA GLU A 80 -3.50 6.53 -10.49
C GLU A 80 -2.73 7.41 -11.48
N ASN A 81 -1.49 7.77 -11.15
CA ASN A 81 -0.64 8.67 -11.90
C ASN A 81 0.84 8.23 -11.85
N PHE A 82 1.52 8.38 -12.98
CA PHE A 82 2.95 8.15 -13.16
C PHE A 82 3.65 9.47 -13.43
N GLY A 83 4.52 9.89 -12.52
CA GLY A 83 5.48 10.95 -12.76
C GLY A 83 6.64 10.42 -13.59
N VAL A 84 6.88 11.07 -14.72
CA VAL A 84 7.94 10.70 -15.67
C VAL A 84 8.73 11.93 -16.10
N SER A 85 9.99 11.71 -16.46
CA SER A 85 10.84 12.73 -17.10
C SER A 85 11.29 12.28 -18.47
N GLU A 86 11.73 13.20 -19.31
CA GLU A 86 12.23 12.91 -20.67
C GLU A 86 11.18 12.11 -21.49
N LEU A 87 9.90 12.47 -21.38
CA LEU A 87 8.82 11.79 -22.09
C LEU A 87 8.92 12.07 -23.59
N SER A 88 9.31 11.05 -24.35
CA SER A 88 9.42 11.11 -25.80
C SER A 88 8.08 10.86 -26.46
N THR A 89 7.61 11.85 -27.21
CA THR A 89 6.39 11.80 -28.01
C THR A 89 6.73 12.06 -29.47
N ALA A 90 5.79 11.79 -30.40
CA ALA A 90 5.97 12.10 -31.82
C ALA A 90 6.22 13.60 -32.10
N LEU A 91 5.83 14.48 -31.17
CA LEU A 91 6.01 15.93 -31.29
C LEU A 91 7.33 16.43 -30.69
N GLY A 92 8.04 15.59 -29.93
CA GLY A 92 9.26 15.94 -29.24
C GLY A 92 9.35 15.38 -27.82
N ILE A 93 10.36 15.84 -27.09
CA ILE A 93 10.66 15.39 -25.73
C ILE A 93 10.12 16.41 -24.73
N GLN A 94 9.29 15.92 -23.81
CA GLN A 94 8.77 16.70 -22.69
C GLN A 94 9.62 16.43 -21.43
N PRO A 95 10.26 17.44 -20.84
CA PRO A 95 11.22 17.23 -19.73
C PRO A 95 10.56 16.66 -18.47
N ALA A 96 9.30 17.03 -18.19
CA ALA A 96 8.53 16.51 -17.08
C ALA A 96 7.06 16.35 -17.46
N ALA A 97 6.47 15.20 -17.12
CA ALA A 97 5.08 14.88 -17.41
C ALA A 97 4.45 14.00 -16.32
N ILE A 98 3.11 14.00 -16.29
CA ILE A 98 2.31 13.08 -15.48
C ILE A 98 1.41 12.30 -16.44
N LEU A 99 1.58 10.98 -16.49
CA LEU A 99 0.70 10.08 -17.22
C LEU A 99 -0.36 9.55 -16.26
N ARG A 100 -1.63 9.63 -16.64
CA ARG A 100 -2.70 9.00 -15.84
C ARG A 100 -2.72 7.51 -16.13
N ALA A 101 -2.94 6.69 -15.11
CA ALA A 101 -3.03 5.26 -15.27
C ALA A 101 -4.20 4.83 -16.16
N GLY A 102 -5.28 5.62 -16.21
CA GLY A 102 -6.38 5.37 -17.13
C GLY A 102 -6.02 5.51 -18.62
N ASP A 103 -4.92 6.19 -18.95
CA ASP A 103 -4.45 6.32 -20.33
C ASP A 103 -3.42 5.23 -20.71
N VAL A 104 -2.92 4.48 -19.72
CA VAL A 104 -1.84 3.48 -19.85
C VAL A 104 -2.42 2.07 -19.76
N ILE A 105 -2.18 1.27 -20.79
CA ILE A 105 -2.58 -0.15 -20.83
C ILE A 105 -1.55 -1.00 -20.10
N SER A 106 -0.27 -0.74 -20.37
CA SER A 106 0.85 -1.44 -19.75
C SER A 106 2.13 -0.62 -19.87
N PHE A 107 3.14 -0.99 -19.10
CA PHE A 107 4.48 -0.47 -19.30
C PHE A 107 5.49 -1.61 -19.17
N THR A 108 6.60 -1.48 -19.87
CA THR A 108 7.67 -2.48 -19.91
C THR A 108 9.00 -1.83 -19.60
N MET A 109 9.81 -2.56 -18.85
CA MET A 109 11.18 -2.19 -18.53
C MET A 109 12.08 -3.37 -18.87
N ASN A 110 13.12 -3.11 -19.64
CA ASN A 110 13.99 -4.17 -20.15
C ASN A 110 15.03 -4.65 -19.13
N ASP A 111 15.31 -3.86 -18.08
CA ASP A 111 16.34 -4.19 -17.11
C ASP A 111 15.84 -4.08 -15.66
N LEU A 112 15.20 -5.16 -15.18
CA LEU A 112 14.78 -5.28 -13.78
C LEU A 112 15.95 -5.58 -12.83
N ALA A 113 17.07 -6.10 -13.34
CA ALA A 113 18.25 -6.37 -12.53
C ALA A 113 18.95 -5.08 -12.10
N ALA A 114 19.02 -4.07 -12.98
CA ALA A 114 19.54 -2.73 -12.66
C ALA A 114 18.68 -2.01 -11.59
N ALA A 115 17.37 -2.23 -11.59
CA ALA A 115 16.43 -1.68 -10.60
C ALA A 115 16.60 -2.25 -9.17
N THR A 116 17.26 -3.40 -9.04
CA THR A 116 17.59 -4.04 -7.75
C THR A 116 19.03 -3.80 -7.28
N GLY A 117 19.82 -3.00 -8.01
CA GLY A 117 21.16 -2.58 -7.59
C GLY A 117 21.12 -1.71 -6.33
N PRO A 118 22.22 -1.61 -5.55
CA PRO A 118 22.24 -0.85 -4.31
C PRO A 118 21.99 0.62 -4.65
N SER A 119 20.80 1.13 -4.29
CA SER A 119 20.51 2.54 -4.39
C SER A 119 21.48 3.29 -3.48
N VAL A 120 22.51 3.90 -4.05
CA VAL A 120 23.34 4.87 -3.36
C VAL A 120 22.46 6.10 -3.15
N CYS A 121 21.88 6.21 -1.96
CA CYS A 121 21.36 7.49 -1.47
C CYS A 121 22.56 8.44 -1.34
N SER A 122 22.56 9.52 -2.12
CA SER A 122 23.38 10.70 -1.85
C SER A 122 22.66 11.62 -0.87
#